data_AF-A0A0G0ZEN0-F1
#
_entry.id   AF-A0A0G0ZEN0-F1
#
_cell.length_a   1.000
_cell.length_b   1.000
_cell.length_c   1.000
_cell.angle_alpha   90.00
_cell.angle_beta   90.00
_cell.angle_gamma   90.00
#
_symmetry.space_group_name_H-M   'P 1'
#
loop_
_entity.id
_entity.type
_entity.pdbx_description
1 polymer ?
#
loop_
_entity_poly.entity_id
_entity_poly.type
_entity_poly.pdbx_seq_one_letter_code
_entity_poly.pdbx_strand_id
1 'polypeptide(L)'
;MSVKPLGIKDLPPALPLRKLVGPSFIILGLGLGSGELILWPYLSSHYGLGIIWGAVLGITFQFFMNMEIERYALVHGESVFVGFARKLKWLPLWFLLSTFLPWIWPGIVASSAKLLGTLGGVENTSNLSIIFLIVMGLILTIGPVLYKTVETLQK
;
A
#
# COMPACT_ATOMS: atom_id res chain seq x y z
N MET A 1 6.78 -25.14 -7.79
CA MET A 1 8.12 -24.54 -7.64
C MET A 1 8.90 -25.35 -6.61
N SER A 2 10.06 -25.91 -6.98
CA SER A 2 10.99 -26.52 -6.04
C SER A 2 11.87 -25.41 -5.49
N VAL A 3 11.68 -25.04 -4.23
CA VAL A 3 12.40 -23.93 -3.60
C VAL A 3 13.68 -24.50 -2.97
N LYS A 4 14.84 -23.92 -3.27
CA LYS A 4 16.13 -24.37 -2.70
C LYS A 4 16.15 -24.18 -1.17
N PRO A 5 16.86 -25.05 -0.42
CA PRO A 5 17.04 -24.90 1.02
C PRO A 5 17.86 -23.63 1.32
N LEU A 6 17.53 -22.98 2.43
CA LEU A 6 18.14 -21.71 2.85
C LEU A 6 19.43 -21.99 3.63
N GLY A 7 20.45 -21.19 3.38
CA GLY A 7 21.68 -21.18 4.19
C GLY A 7 21.51 -20.34 5.45
N ILE A 8 22.27 -20.67 6.50
CA ILE A 8 22.28 -19.91 7.76
C ILE A 8 23.23 -18.73 7.59
N LYS A 9 22.77 -17.52 7.93
CA LYS A 9 23.58 -16.29 7.98
C LYS A 9 23.29 -15.54 9.28
N ASP A 10 24.27 -14.80 9.77
CA ASP A 10 24.08 -13.92 10.93
C ASP A 10 23.16 -12.75 10.61
N LEU A 11 22.29 -12.42 11.56
CA LEU A 11 21.38 -11.28 11.45
C LEU A 11 22.15 -9.96 11.56
N PRO A 12 21.81 -8.94 10.76
CA PRO A 12 22.38 -7.61 10.93
C PRO A 12 22.01 -7.03 12.32
N PRO A 13 22.88 -6.19 12.92
CA PRO A 13 22.59 -5.58 14.21
C PRO A 13 21.39 -4.63 14.11
N ALA A 14 20.54 -4.62 15.14
CA ALA A 14 19.37 -3.76 15.20
C ALA A 14 19.78 -2.27 15.18
N LEU A 15 19.20 -1.50 14.25
CA LEU A 15 19.41 -0.06 14.20
C LEU A 15 18.76 0.62 15.42
N PRO A 16 19.38 1.68 15.97
CA PRO A 16 18.78 2.42 17.08
C PRO A 16 17.49 3.12 16.63
N LEU A 17 16.46 3.09 17.47
CA LEU A 17 15.12 3.64 17.19
C LEU A 17 15.15 5.06 16.62
N ARG A 18 16.05 5.92 17.12
CA ARG A 18 16.19 7.31 16.63
C ARG A 18 16.54 7.43 15.15
N LYS A 19 17.27 6.47 14.58
CA LYS A 19 17.61 6.44 13.15
C LYS A 19 16.48 5.88 12.28
N LEU A 20 15.51 5.20 12.89
CA LEU A 20 14.36 4.60 12.20
C LEU A 20 13.17 5.57 12.12
N VAL A 21 12.96 6.41 13.14
CA VAL A 21 11.79 7.31 13.22
C VAL A 21 11.63 8.21 11.99
N GLY A 22 12.72 8.81 11.49
CA GLY A 22 12.67 9.71 10.33
C GLY A 22 12.18 9.03 9.05
N PRO A 23 12.87 7.99 8.55
CA PRO A 23 12.43 7.23 7.39
C PRO A 23 11.04 6.60 7.57
N SER A 24 10.73 6.06 8.75
CA SER A 24 9.43 5.46 9.04
C SER A 24 8.28 6.47 8.93
N PHE A 25 8.48 7.71 9.36
CA PHE A 25 7.43 8.74 9.27
C PHE A 25 7.09 9.09 7.80
N ILE A 26 8.10 9.14 6.93
CA ILE A 26 7.92 9.37 5.50
C ILE A 26 7.16 8.20 4.86
N ILE A 27 7.54 6.96 5.20
CA ILE A 27 6.87 5.75 4.70
C ILE A 27 5.42 5.67 5.22
N LEU A 28 5.17 6.02 6.48
CA LEU A 28 3.83 6.09 7.05
C LEU A 28 2.96 7.12 6.33
N GLY A 29 3.50 8.30 6.03
CA GLY A 29 2.80 9.35 5.27
C GLY A 29 2.48 8.93 3.83
N LEU A 30 3.36 8.15 3.20
CA LEU A 30 3.11 7.56 1.87
C LEU A 30 2.15 6.37 1.92
N GLY A 31 2.13 5.63 3.03
CA GLY A 31 1.29 4.45 3.24
C GLY A 31 -0.17 4.79 3.57
N LEU A 32 -0.43 5.95 4.18
CA LEU A 32 -1.77 6.49 4.38
C LEU A 32 -2.38 6.89 3.03
N GLY A 33 -3.19 6.00 2.47
CA GLY A 33 -3.80 6.19 1.16
C GLY A 33 -4.85 7.30 1.14
N SER A 34 -4.99 7.95 -0.02
CA SER A 34 -6.05 8.95 -0.30
C SER A 34 -7.47 8.44 0.04
N GLY A 35 -7.72 7.13 -0.08
CA GLY A 35 -8.99 6.51 0.28
C GLY A 35 -9.34 6.61 1.77
N GLU A 36 -8.35 6.54 2.66
CA GLU A 36 -8.56 6.67 4.11
C GLU A 36 -8.92 8.12 4.49
N LEU A 37 -8.31 9.09 3.81
CA LEU A 37 -8.60 10.52 4.00
C LEU A 37 -10.03 10.91 3.62
N ILE A 38 -10.67 10.18 2.70
CA ILE A 38 -12.08 10.41 2.33
C ILE A 38 -13.02 9.56 3.21
N LEU A 39 -12.64 8.31 3.49
CA LEU A 39 -13.46 7.36 4.21
C LEU A 39 -13.65 7.75 5.69
N TRP A 40 -12.61 8.22 6.37
CA TRP A 40 -12.70 8.58 7.80
C TRP A 40 -13.61 9.78 8.07
N PRO A 41 -13.54 10.90 7.32
CA PRO A 41 -14.52 11.98 7.43
C PRO A 41 -15.94 11.53 7.11
N TYR A 42 -16.12 10.68 6.10
CA TYR A 42 -17.42 10.13 5.74
C TYR A 42 -18.00 9.27 6.87
N LEU A 43 -17.22 8.35 7.44
CA LEU A 43 -17.69 7.51 8.53
C LEU A 43 -17.94 8.34 9.80
N SER A 44 -17.08 9.30 10.12
CA SER A 44 -17.26 10.14 11.32
C SER A 44 -18.42 11.13 11.20
N SER A 45 -18.78 11.58 10.00
CA SER A 45 -19.97 12.42 9.80
C SER A 45 -21.28 11.64 9.90
N HIS A 46 -21.30 10.38 9.47
CA HIS A 46 -22.49 9.53 9.51
C HIS A 46 -22.67 8.78 10.84
N TYR A 47 -21.58 8.32 11.47
CA TYR A 47 -21.60 7.47 12.66
C TYR A 47 -21.02 8.15 13.91
N GLY A 48 -20.57 9.41 13.79
CA GLY A 48 -19.95 10.15 14.88
C GLY A 48 -18.53 9.69 15.21
N LEU A 49 -17.92 10.28 16.25
CA LEU A 49 -16.57 9.95 16.70
C LEU A 49 -16.48 8.57 17.41
N GLY A 50 -17.61 7.89 17.62
CA GLY A 50 -17.67 6.58 18.26
C GLY A 50 -17.01 5.44 17.47
N ILE A 51 -16.57 5.69 16.23
CA ILE A 51 -15.88 4.70 15.38
C ILE A 51 -14.36 4.68 15.55
N ILE A 52 -13.78 5.65 16.27
CA ILE A 52 -12.32 5.83 16.36
C ILE A 52 -11.62 4.64 17.03
N TRP A 53 -12.30 3.91 17.93
CA TRP A 53 -11.73 2.68 18.51
C TRP A 53 -11.44 1.61 17.44
N GLY A 54 -12.19 1.61 16.33
CA GLY A 54 -11.92 0.74 15.18
C GLY A 54 -10.57 1.07 14.52
N ALA A 55 -10.19 2.35 14.46
CA ALA A 55 -8.87 2.77 13.98
C ALA A 55 -7.76 2.21 14.87
N VAL A 56 -7.93 2.30 16.20
CA VAL A 56 -6.96 1.78 17.17
C VAL A 56 -6.77 0.27 17.00
N LEU A 57 -7.86 -0.48 16.84
CA LEU A 57 -7.76 -1.91 16.56
C LEU A 57 -7.09 -2.19 15.22
N GLY A 58 -7.49 -1.49 14.16
CA GLY A 58 -6.90 -1.66 12.83
C GLY A 58 -5.39 -1.44 12.82
N ILE A 59 -4.93 -0.34 13.43
CA ILE A 59 -3.51 -0.01 13.56
C ILE A 59 -2.78 -1.07 14.39
N THR A 60 -3.41 -1.55 15.48
CA THR A 60 -2.83 -2.60 16.33
C THR A 60 -2.65 -3.90 15.55
N PHE A 61 -3.67 -4.35 14.82
CA PHE A 61 -3.56 -5.54 13.98
C PHE A 61 -2.51 -5.37 12.88
N GLN A 62 -2.48 -4.21 12.21
CA GLN A 62 -1.49 -3.90 11.19
C GLN A 62 -0.06 -3.94 11.75
N PHE A 63 0.15 -3.42 12.96
CA PHE A 63 1.44 -3.47 13.65
C PHE A 63 1.89 -4.92 13.92
N PHE A 64 1.01 -5.74 14.51
CA PHE A 64 1.34 -7.14 14.78
C PHE A 64 1.60 -7.94 13.51
N MET A 65 0.76 -7.76 12.48
CA MET A 65 0.95 -8.44 11.21
C MET A 65 2.29 -8.07 10.55
N ASN A 66 2.60 -6.77 10.47
CA ASN A 66 3.88 -6.33 9.88
C ASN A 66 5.07 -6.85 10.68
N MET A 67 5.00 -6.82 12.00
CA MET A 67 6.09 -7.32 12.85
C MET A 67 6.32 -8.84 12.66
N GLU A 68 5.26 -9.63 12.54
CA GLU A 68 5.40 -11.07 12.28
C GLU A 68 5.93 -11.37 10.88
N ILE A 69 5.51 -10.60 9.88
CA ILE A 69 6.00 -10.73 8.50
C ILE A 69 7.50 -10.44 8.46
N GLU A 70 7.95 -9.36 9.12
CA GLU A 70 9.36 -9.01 9.22
C GLU A 70 10.17 -10.06 9.99
N ARG A 71 9.67 -10.53 11.13
CA ARG A 71 10.30 -11.59 11.92
C ARG A 71 10.44 -12.88 11.11
N TYR A 72 9.40 -13.28 10.38
CA TYR A 72 9.47 -14.45 9.51
C TYR A 72 10.57 -14.28 8.45
N ALA A 73 10.61 -13.12 7.79
CA ALA A 73 11.60 -12.82 6.76
C ALA A 73 13.03 -12.79 7.30
N LEU A 74 13.24 -12.30 8.52
CA LEU A 74 14.55 -12.29 9.19
C LEU A 74 15.00 -13.71 9.57
N VAL A 75 14.12 -14.51 10.17
CA VAL A 75 14.47 -15.86 10.67
C VAL A 75 14.70 -16.84 9.53
N HIS A 76 13.86 -16.80 8.49
CA HIS A 76 13.95 -17.76 7.39
C HIS A 76 14.78 -17.23 6.22
N GLY A 77 15.05 -15.92 6.12
CA GLY A 77 15.76 -15.34 4.98
C GLY A 77 14.99 -15.45 3.66
N GLU A 78 13.67 -15.69 3.71
CA GLU A 78 12.77 -15.74 2.56
C GLU A 78 11.51 -14.91 2.85
N SER A 79 10.84 -14.44 1.80
CA SER A 79 9.57 -13.73 1.99
C SER A 79 8.47 -14.67 2.49
N VAL A 80 7.51 -14.13 3.23
CA VAL A 80 6.33 -14.87 3.70
C VAL A 80 5.59 -15.55 2.55
N PHE A 81 5.59 -14.95 1.35
CA PHE A 81 4.99 -15.55 0.15
C PHE A 81 5.72 -16.82 -0.31
N VAL A 82 7.05 -16.89 -0.18
CA VAL A 82 7.82 -18.11 -0.46
C VAL A 82 7.52 -19.17 0.60
N GLY A 83 7.42 -18.77 1.88
CA GLY A 83 6.96 -19.65 2.96
C GLY A 83 5.57 -20.23 2.71
N PHE A 84 4.63 -19.40 2.26
CA PHE A 84 3.30 -19.84 1.85
C PHE A 84 3.34 -20.79 0.66
N ALA A 85 4.17 -20.52 -0.35
CA ALA A 85 4.37 -21.45 -1.48
C ALA A 85 4.87 -22.83 -1.03
N ARG A 86 5.71 -22.92 0.02
CA ARG A 86 6.18 -24.19 0.59
C ARG A 86 5.07 -24.94 1.30
N LYS A 87 4.24 -24.26 2.09
CA LYS A 87 3.17 -24.88 2.87
C LYS A 87 1.97 -25.26 2.00
N LEU A 88 1.53 -24.34 1.15
CA LEU A 88 0.33 -24.45 0.32
C LEU A 88 0.53 -23.66 -0.96
N LYS A 89 0.76 -24.36 -2.07
CA LYS A 89 1.10 -23.78 -3.39
C LYS A 89 0.07 -22.77 -3.92
N TRP A 90 -1.18 -22.81 -3.45
CA TRP A 90 -2.24 -21.91 -3.91
C TRP A 90 -2.31 -20.59 -3.12
N LEU A 91 -1.76 -20.51 -1.91
CA LEU A 91 -1.85 -19.30 -1.08
C LEU A 91 -1.23 -18.05 -1.73
N PRO A 92 -0.04 -18.11 -2.36
CA PRO A 92 0.51 -16.95 -3.04
C PRO A 92 -0.36 -16.46 -4.19
N LEU A 93 -1.01 -17.39 -4.92
CA LEU A 93 -1.93 -17.05 -6.00
C LEU A 93 -3.21 -16.41 -5.44
N TRP A 94 -3.73 -16.92 -4.34
CA TRP A 94 -4.86 -16.32 -3.63
C TRP A 94 -4.54 -14.90 -3.19
N PHE A 95 -3.37 -14.67 -2.57
CA PHE A 95 -2.92 -13.34 -2.16
C PHE A 95 -2.75 -12.38 -3.35
N LEU A 96 -2.21 -12.88 -4.46
CA LEU A 96 -2.09 -12.10 -5.69
C LEU A 96 -3.46 -11.65 -6.18
N LEU A 97 -4.43 -12.58 -6.27
CA LEU A 97 -5.78 -12.26 -6.72
C LEU A 97 -6.52 -11.33 -5.75
N SER A 98 -6.43 -11.60 -4.44
CA SER A 98 -7.07 -10.78 -3.41
C SER A 98 -6.50 -9.38 -3.31
N THR A 99 -5.25 -9.17 -3.70
CA THR A 99 -4.62 -7.85 -3.75
C THR A 99 -4.86 -7.19 -5.11
N PHE A 100 -4.82 -7.94 -6.20
CA PHE A 100 -4.97 -7.35 -7.53
C PHE A 100 -6.41 -6.89 -7.80
N LEU A 101 -7.42 -7.70 -7.44
CA LEU A 101 -8.82 -7.39 -7.75
C LEU A 101 -9.32 -6.07 -7.13
N PRO A 102 -9.09 -5.76 -5.84
CA PRO A 102 -9.54 -4.50 -5.26
C PRO A 102 -8.81 -3.28 -5.84
N TRP A 103 -7.54 -3.44 -6.23
CA TRP A 103 -6.70 -2.35 -6.73
C TRP A 103 -6.92 -2.04 -8.21
N ILE A 104 -7.57 -2.93 -8.98
CA ILE A 104 -7.99 -2.66 -10.37
C ILE A 104 -9.07 -1.58 -10.40
N TRP A 105 -9.92 -1.48 -9.37
CA TRP A 105 -11.02 -0.54 -9.40
C TRP A 105 -10.54 0.91 -9.34
N PRO A 106 -10.91 1.76 -10.32
CA PRO A 106 -10.51 3.16 -10.37
C PRO A 106 -11.27 4.02 -9.35
N GLY A 107 -11.65 3.47 -8.19
CA GLY A 107 -12.48 4.13 -7.19
C GLY A 107 -11.85 5.41 -6.65
N ILE A 108 -10.52 5.45 -6.52
CA ILE A 108 -9.78 6.65 -6.08
C ILE A 108 -9.82 7.74 -7.15
N VAL A 109 -9.71 7.37 -8.43
CA VAL A 109 -9.76 8.32 -9.55
C VAL A 109 -11.17 8.86 -9.73
N ALA A 110 -12.18 8.00 -9.65
CA ALA A 110 -13.58 8.41 -9.71
C ALA A 110 -13.98 9.31 -8.52
N SER A 111 -13.49 9.01 -7.31
CA SER A 111 -13.73 9.84 -6.12
C SER A 111 -13.04 11.20 -6.23
N SER A 112 -11.79 11.22 -6.70
CA SER A 112 -11.04 12.47 -6.96
C SER A 112 -11.69 13.32 -8.04
N ALA A 113 -12.17 12.69 -9.12
CA ALA A 113 -12.89 13.36 -10.20
C ALA A 113 -14.22 13.97 -9.73
N LYS A 114 -14.94 13.28 -8.84
CA LYS A 114 -16.18 13.80 -8.24
C LYS A 114 -15.93 14.99 -7.35
N LEU A 115 -14.93 14.93 -6.47
CA LEU A 115 -14.55 16.05 -5.62
C LEU A 115 -14.17 17.28 -6.45
N LEU A 116 -13.32 17.10 -7.47
CA LEU A 116 -12.89 18.19 -8.35
C LEU A 116 -14.04 18.71 -9.23
N GLY A 117 -14.91 17.83 -9.74
CA GLY A 117 -16.09 18.21 -10.50
C GLY A 117 -17.08 19.04 -9.68
N THR A 118 -17.30 18.68 -8.41
CA THR A 118 -18.16 19.45 -7.49
C THR A 118 -17.58 20.82 -7.14
N LEU A 119 -16.25 20.94 -7.01
CA LEU A 119 -15.59 22.22 -6.74
C LEU A 119 -15.54 23.13 -7.98
N GLY A 120 -15.45 22.54 -9.18
CA GLY A 120 -15.38 23.27 -10.46
C GLY A 120 -16.74 23.54 -11.13
N GLY A 121 -17.85 23.12 -10.53
CA GLY A 121 -19.20 23.33 -11.10
C GLY A 121 -19.51 22.51 -12.35
N VAL A 122 -18.82 21.37 -12.56
CA VAL A 122 -18.97 20.54 -13.75
C VAL A 122 -20.01 19.44 -13.50
N GLU A 123 -21.15 19.52 -14.18
CA GLU A 123 -22.26 18.55 -14.03
C GLU A 123 -21.88 17.12 -14.47
N ASN A 124 -20.96 16.99 -15.45
CA ASN A 124 -20.61 15.70 -16.03
C ASN A 124 -19.31 15.11 -15.45
N THR A 125 -19.41 14.61 -14.21
CA THR A 125 -18.31 14.01 -13.45
C THR A 125 -17.73 12.74 -14.12
N SER A 126 -18.52 12.02 -14.93
CA SER A 126 -18.10 10.77 -15.56
C SER A 126 -17.02 10.98 -16.62
N ASN A 127 -17.17 12.00 -17.47
CA ASN A 127 -16.19 12.32 -18.51
C ASN A 127 -14.86 12.79 -17.91
N LEU A 128 -14.92 13.54 -16.80
CA LEU A 128 -13.73 14.00 -16.08
C LEU A 128 -12.94 12.83 -15.45
N SER A 129 -13.64 11.81 -14.96
CA SER A 129 -13.02 10.58 -14.44
C SER A 129 -12.26 9.82 -15.53
N ILE A 130 -12.83 9.72 -16.73
CA ILE A 130 -12.20 9.06 -17.88
C ILE A 130 -10.95 9.82 -18.32
N ILE A 131 -11.01 11.16 -18.37
CA ILE A 131 -9.84 12.00 -18.67
C ILE A 131 -8.73 11.79 -17.64
N PHE A 132 -9.05 11.76 -16.34
CA PHE A 132 -8.04 11.47 -15.32
C PHE A 132 -7.47 10.06 -15.40
N LEU A 133 -8.26 9.06 -15.77
CA LEU A 133 -7.75 7.70 -16.00
C LEU A 133 -6.78 7.65 -17.18
N ILE A 134 -7.09 8.35 -18.27
CA ILE A 134 -6.21 8.45 -19.44
C ILE A 134 -4.93 9.20 -19.08
N VAL A 135 -5.03 10.33 -18.37
CA VAL A 135 -3.86 11.12 -17.92
C VAL A 135 -2.99 10.30 -16.96
N MET A 136 -3.59 9.60 -15.98
CA MET A 136 -2.85 8.73 -15.07
C MET A 136 -2.19 7.57 -15.83
N GLY A 137 -2.89 6.95 -16.78
CA GLY A 137 -2.34 5.92 -17.64
C GLY A 137 -1.16 6.44 -18.48
N LEU A 138 -1.27 7.65 -19.04
CA LEU A 138 -0.19 8.30 -19.76
C LEU A 138 0.98 8.65 -18.86
N ILE A 139 0.76 9.18 -17.65
CA ILE A 139 1.82 9.48 -16.69
C ILE A 139 2.56 8.22 -16.26
N LEU A 140 1.83 7.12 -16.01
CA LEU A 140 2.45 5.85 -15.63
C LEU A 140 3.19 5.19 -16.81
N THR A 141 2.69 5.33 -18.04
CA THR A 141 3.32 4.77 -19.26
C THR A 141 4.51 5.61 -19.72
N ILE A 142 4.41 6.94 -19.64
CA ILE A 142 5.45 7.94 -19.95
C ILE A 142 6.26 8.29 -18.68
N GLY A 143 6.14 7.47 -17.64
CA GLY A 143 6.90 7.57 -16.39
C GLY A 143 8.20 6.75 -16.34
N PRO A 144 8.99 6.48 -17.41
CA PRO A 144 10.32 5.92 -17.24
C PRO A 144 11.29 6.88 -16.53
N VAL A 145 10.83 8.09 -16.16
CA VAL A 145 11.52 8.99 -15.26
C VAL A 145 11.70 8.38 -13.87
N LEU A 146 10.83 7.48 -13.40
CA LEU A 146 11.03 6.87 -12.07
C LEU A 146 12.30 6.00 -12.01
N TYR A 147 12.55 5.20 -13.06
CA TYR A 147 13.78 4.40 -13.13
C TYR A 147 15.02 5.28 -13.23
N LYS A 148 15.02 6.30 -14.11
CA LYS A 148 16.15 7.23 -14.25
C LYS A 148 16.37 8.10 -13.02
N THR A 149 15.32 8.55 -12.34
CA THR A 149 15.42 9.38 -11.12
C THR A 149 15.95 8.56 -9.95
N VAL A 150 15.52 7.31 -9.80
CA VAL A 150 16.08 6.38 -8.80
C VAL A 150 17.55 6.09 -9.11
N GLU A 151 17.89 5.80 -10.36
CA GLU A 151 19.26 5.49 -10.80
C GLU A 151 20.22 6.70 -10.65
N THR A 152 19.69 7.94 -10.72
CA THR A 152 20.48 9.17 -10.54
C THR A 152 20.67 9.53 -9.06
N LEU A 153 19.72 9.18 -8.18
CA LEU A 153 19.82 9.36 -6.72
C LEU A 153 20.66 8.29 -6.02
N GLN A 154 20.89 7.15 -6.68
CA GLN A 154 21.65 6.02 -6.15
C GLN A 154 23.13 6.02 -6.57
N LYS A 155 23.58 7.03 -7.33
CA LYS A 155 24.99 7.40 -7.53
C LYS A 155 25.39 8.48 -6.53
#